data_AF-A0A7K4H0A0-F1
#
_entry.id   AF-A0A7K4H0A0-F1
#
_cell.length_a   1.000
_cell.length_b   1.000
_cell.length_c   1.000
_cell.angle_alpha   90.00
_cell.angle_beta   90.00
_cell.angle_gamma   90.00
#
_symmetry.space_group_name_H-M   'P 1'
#
loop_
_entity.id
_entity.type
_entity.pdbx_description
1 polymer ?
#
loop_
_entity_poly.entity_id
_entity_poly.type
_entity_poly.pdbx_seq_one_letter_code
_entity_poly.pdbx_strand_id
1 'polypeptide(L)' 'MIQVKGIGTGTVENLNANGISTISDLLAADPEELSANINGASPKTVSEW' A
#
# COMPACT_ATOMS: atom_id res chain seq x y z
N MET A 1 5.82 3.14 -11.20
CA MET A 1 4.63 3.80 -10.64
C MET A 1 3.63 2.69 -10.32
N ILE A 2 3.21 2.56 -9.06
CA ILE A 2 2.26 1.52 -8.66
C ILE A 2 0.88 1.91 -9.24
N GLN A 3 0.32 1.07 -10.11
CA GLN A 3 -1.07 1.17 -10.56
C GLN A 3 -1.83 -0.04 -10.06
N VAL A 4 -2.40 0.09 -8.86
CA VAL A 4 -3.32 -0.91 -8.31
C VAL A 4 -4.70 -0.29 -8.23
N LYS A 5 -5.70 -1.04 -8.70
CA LYS A 5 -7.09 -0.59 -8.70
C LYS A 5 -7.57 -0.45 -7.26
N GLY A 6 -7.91 0.77 -6.86
CA GLY A 6 -8.31 1.07 -5.47
C GLY A 6 -7.23 1.78 -4.64
N ILE A 7 -6.02 1.94 -5.16
CA ILE A 7 -4.99 2.79 -4.57
C ILE A 7 -5.03 4.16 -5.23
N GLY A 8 -5.41 5.18 -4.46
CA GLY A 8 -5.36 6.58 -4.89
C GLY A 8 -3.96 7.17 -4.82
N THR A 9 -3.74 8.33 -5.44
CA THR A 9 -2.44 9.03 -5.44
C THR A 9 -1.90 9.27 -4.02
N GLY A 10 -2.74 9.69 -3.07
CA GLY A 10 -2.31 9.91 -1.69
C GLY A 10 -1.81 8.64 -0.99
N THR A 11 -2.40 7.48 -1.30
CA THR A 11 -1.93 6.19 -0.79
C THR A 11 -0.62 5.77 -1.46
N VAL A 12 -0.45 6.02 -2.78
CA VAL A 12 0.82 5.76 -3.48
C VAL A 12 1.96 6.60 -2.90
N GLU A 13 1.72 7.86 -2.56
CA GLU A 13 2.73 8.70 -1.90
C GLU A 13 3.11 8.16 -0.53
N ASN A 14 2.13 7.69 0.24
CA ASN A 14 2.36 7.08 1.55
C ASN A 14 3.12 5.75 1.45
N LEU A 15 2.78 4.92 0.46
CA LEU A 15 3.47 3.67 0.16
C LEU A 15 4.93 3.93 -0.20
N ASN A 16 5.21 4.90 -1.09
CA ASN A 16 6.59 5.26 -1.42
C ASN A 16 7.36 5.80 -0.21
N ALA A 17 6.71 6.59 0.66
CA ALA A 17 7.33 7.07 1.90
C ALA A 17 7.69 5.92 2.87
N ASN A 18 6.95 4.81 2.80
CA ASN A 18 7.22 3.57 3.54
C ASN A 18 8.15 2.60 2.78
N GLY A 19 8.78 3.03 1.69
CA GLY A 19 9.71 2.22 0.90
C GLY A 19 9.03 1.27 -0.10
N ILE A 20 7.71 1.32 -0.22
CA ILE A 20 6.92 0.50 -1.16
C ILE A 20 6.81 1.26 -2.48
N SER A 21 7.71 0.96 -3.42
CA SER A 21 7.75 1.61 -4.73
C SER A 21 7.30 0.71 -5.87
N THR A 22 7.19 -0.59 -5.63
CA THR A 22 6.78 -1.59 -6.62
C THR A 22 5.66 -2.50 -6.12
N ILE A 23 4.98 -3.20 -7.04
CA ILE A 23 3.99 -4.22 -6.67
C ILE A 23 4.66 -5.37 -5.90
N SER A 24 5.91 -5.69 -6.20
CA SER A 24 6.65 -6.72 -5.46
C SER A 24 6.91 -6.32 -4.01
N ASP A 25 7.26 -5.06 -3.75
CA ASP A 25 7.36 -4.54 -2.38
C ASP A 25 6.02 -4.62 -1.66
N LEU A 26 4.93 -4.30 -2.35
CA LEU A 26 3.58 -4.36 -1.80
C LEU A 26 3.18 -5.80 -1.42
N LEU A 27 3.50 -6.77 -2.28
CA LEU A 27 3.21 -8.20 -2.05
C LEU A 27 4.11 -8.82 -0.99
N ALA A 28 5.32 -8.29 -0.79
CA ALA A 28 6.25 -8.74 0.24
C ALA A 28 5.94 -8.12 1.61
N ALA A 29 5.19 -7.02 1.65
CA ALA A 29 4.80 -6.35 2.87
C ALA A 29 3.65 -7.08 3.58
N ASP A 30 3.67 -7.06 4.91
CA ASP A 30 2.57 -7.60 5.70
C ASP A 30 1.37 -6.65 5.67
N PRO A 31 0.15 -7.11 5.34
CA PRO A 31 -1.02 -6.25 5.23
C PRO A 31 -1.39 -5.52 6.54
N GLU A 32 -1.16 -6.14 7.71
CA GLU A 32 -1.44 -5.51 8.99
C GLU A 32 -0.43 -4.39 9.25
N GLU A 33 0.87 -4.66 9.10
CA GLU A 33 1.91 -3.63 9.27
C GLU A 33 1.76 -2.50 8.26
N LEU A 34 1.43 -2.84 7.01
CA LEU A 34 1.29 -1.86 5.97
C LEU A 34 0.10 -0.94 6.27
N SER A 35 -1.07 -1.50 6.57
CA SER A 35 -2.28 -0.72 6.93
C SER A 35 -2.13 0.12 8.20
N ALA A 36 -1.27 -0.29 9.13
CA ALA A 36 -0.94 0.50 10.32
C ALA A 36 -0.07 1.72 9.98
N ASN A 37 0.75 1.64 8.92
CA ASN A 37 1.67 2.70 8.51
C ASN A 37 1.13 3.60 7.40
N ILE A 38 0.14 3.14 6.62
CA ILE A 38 -0.49 3.96 5.57
C ILE A 38 -1.86 4.47 6.01
N ASN A 39 -2.02 5.79 5.93
CA ASN A 39 -3.27 6.43 6.28
C ASN A 39 -4.29 6.29 5.14
N GLY A 40 -5.48 5.76 5.43
CA GLY A 40 -6.58 5.64 4.46
C GLY A 40 -6.71 4.28 3.79
N ALA A 41 -6.01 3.25 4.27
CA ALA A 41 -6.27 1.87 3.86
C ALA A 41 -6.40 0.95 5.07
N SER A 42 -7.48 0.18 5.10
CA SER A 42 -7.68 -0.86 6.10
C SER A 42 -6.91 -2.13 5.71
N PRO A 43 -6.57 -3.03 6.65
CA PRO A 43 -5.88 -4.29 6.35
C PRO A 43 -6.60 -5.09 5.26
N LYS A 44 -7.94 -5.10 5.31
CA LYS A 44 -8.78 -5.72 4.27
C LYS A 44 -8.55 -5.10 2.88
N THR A 45 -8.49 -3.77 2.81
CA THR A 45 -8.25 -3.05 1.56
C THR A 45 -6.85 -3.35 1.02
N VAL A 46 -5.84 -3.46 1.88
CA VAL A 46 -4.48 -3.85 1.51
C VAL A 46 -4.43 -5.28 0.96
N SER A 47 -5.17 -6.22 1.56
CA SER A 47 -5.27 -7.60 1.04
C SER A 47 -6.02 -7.72 -0.29
N GLU A 48 -6.82 -6.72 -0.67
CA GLU A 48 -7.58 -6.70 -1.93
C GLU A 48 -6.84 -5.98 -3.08
N TRP A 49 -5.68 -5.39 -2.80
CA TRP A 49 -4.79 -4.72 -3.75
C TRP A 49 -3.92 -5.70 -4.53
#